data_AF-A0A9Q0BBD6-F1
#
_entry.id   AF-A0A9Q0BBD6-F1
#
_cell.length_a   1.000
_cell.length_b   1.000
_cell.length_c   1.000
_cell.angle_alpha   90.00
_cell.angle_beta   90.00
_cell.angle_gamma   90.00
#
_symmetry.space_group_name_H-M   'P 1'
#
loop_
_entity.id
_entity.type
_entity.pdbx_description
1 polymer ?
#
loop_
_entity_poly.entity_id
_entity_poly.type
_entity_poly.pdbx_seq_one_letter_code
_entity_poly.pdbx_strand_id
1 'polypeptide(L)'
;MWNPSPAGYLRAGTPVGQLHPQGPLTSTPAVGNEDFWRNVWNNENGLPAGLPPVTETSPDLRRPVDRLFEALGSNSNPTNFLLLDENVNELKGLVETFKAPMAQDEFDDRLEAATNPSSGVTNMEDVTRMLAPLRELSAMFTYLGDDDVISAIDNSASAVYLQLQLIELWIQDAEGLSAHWSEFYPEYFRLVSEFARTWARDRIEEIRTAYEAYPYAEYREEVLAALTELEDGIPDWKYPSED
;
A
#
# COMPACT_ATOMS: atom_id res chain seq x y z
N MET A 1 -7.35 19.12 9.75
CA MET A 1 -8.60 18.37 9.99
C MET A 1 -8.56 17.19 9.03
N TRP A 2 -8.16 16.02 9.52
CA TRP A 2 -8.10 14.80 8.71
C TRP A 2 -9.54 14.42 8.36
N ASN A 3 -9.87 14.46 7.07
CA ASN A 3 -11.18 14.10 6.54
C ASN A 3 -10.99 12.82 5.72
N PRO A 4 -10.92 11.64 6.38
CA PRO A 4 -10.77 10.40 5.65
C PRO A 4 -11.96 10.26 4.69
N SER A 5 -11.66 10.02 3.41
CA SER A 5 -12.67 9.55 2.48
C SER A 5 -13.35 8.32 3.09
N PRO A 6 -14.69 8.19 3.06
CA PRO A 6 -15.36 7.06 3.68
C PRO A 6 -14.82 5.76 3.10
N ALA A 7 -14.35 4.86 3.97
CA ALA A 7 -14.19 3.45 3.61
C ALA A 7 -15.53 2.97 3.01
N GLY A 8 -15.46 2.24 1.89
CA GLY A 8 -16.66 1.81 1.19
C GLY A 8 -17.61 1.05 2.10
N TYR A 9 -18.91 1.40 2.08
CA TYR A 9 -19.93 0.71 2.85
C TYR A 9 -21.15 0.41 1.98
N LEU A 10 -21.93 -0.60 2.37
CA LEU A 10 -23.20 -0.90 1.73
C LEU A 10 -24.31 -0.02 2.31
N ARG A 11 -24.93 0.82 1.49
CA ARG A 11 -26.16 1.54 1.82
C ARG A 11 -27.32 0.86 1.10
N ALA A 12 -28.16 0.16 1.85
CA ALA A 12 -29.33 -0.56 1.31
C ALA A 12 -28.97 -1.50 0.13
N GLY A 13 -27.87 -2.26 0.26
CA GLY A 13 -27.39 -3.18 -0.78
C GLY A 13 -26.65 -2.52 -1.94
N THR A 14 -26.51 -1.19 -1.94
CA THR A 14 -25.74 -0.45 -2.95
C THR A 14 -24.37 -0.07 -2.36
N PRO A 15 -23.25 -0.42 -3.00
CA PRO A 15 -21.93 0.06 -2.61
C PRO A 15 -21.88 1.59 -2.69
N VAL A 16 -21.56 2.25 -1.59
CA VAL A 16 -21.33 3.70 -1.51
C VAL A 16 -19.90 3.92 -1.05
N GLY A 17 -19.10 4.49 -1.95
CA GLY A 17 -17.65 4.55 -1.82
C GLY A 17 -17.01 3.20 -2.13
N GLN A 18 -15.98 3.21 -2.97
CA GLN A 18 -14.98 2.14 -3.06
C GLN A 18 -13.82 2.63 -3.94
N LEU A 19 -12.65 2.88 -3.33
CA LEU A 19 -11.38 3.02 -4.05
C LEU A 19 -10.51 1.75 -3.89
N HIS A 20 -10.96 0.74 -3.15
CA HIS A 20 -10.15 -0.39 -2.71
C HIS A 20 -10.85 -1.72 -3.00
N PRO A 21 -10.14 -2.80 -3.38
CA PRO A 21 -10.72 -4.11 -3.66
C PRO A 21 -11.58 -4.64 -2.51
N GLN A 22 -12.60 -5.44 -2.83
CA GLN A 22 -13.36 -6.16 -1.79
C GLN A 22 -12.48 -7.28 -1.23
N GLY A 23 -12.04 -7.13 0.03
CA GLY A 23 -11.43 -8.21 0.78
C GLY A 23 -12.47 -9.23 1.29
N PRO A 24 -12.01 -10.36 1.85
CA PRO A 24 -12.87 -11.31 2.54
C PRO A 24 -13.62 -10.65 3.69
N LEU A 25 -14.78 -11.21 4.02
CA LEU A 25 -15.48 -10.82 5.23
C LEU A 25 -14.67 -11.25 6.46
N THR A 26 -14.56 -10.36 7.43
CA THR A 26 -13.95 -10.66 8.73
C THR A 26 -14.70 -11.80 9.42
N SER A 27 -13.93 -12.68 10.07
CA SER A 27 -14.47 -13.73 10.95
C SER A 27 -14.56 -13.28 12.41
N THR A 28 -13.87 -12.18 12.73
CA THR A 28 -13.82 -11.59 14.06
C THR A 28 -15.13 -10.83 14.36
N PRO A 29 -15.73 -11.04 15.55
CA PRO A 29 -16.91 -10.29 15.98
C PRO A 29 -16.69 -8.77 15.94
N ALA A 30 -17.76 -7.99 15.77
CA ALA A 30 -17.67 -6.54 15.79
C ALA A 30 -17.10 -6.02 17.12
N VAL A 31 -16.13 -5.11 17.05
CA VAL A 31 -15.55 -4.46 18.22
C VAL A 31 -16.46 -3.35 18.71
N GLY A 32 -16.80 -3.44 19.98
CA GLY A 32 -17.54 -2.41 20.69
C GLY A 32 -18.89 -2.09 20.08
N ASN A 33 -19.48 -1.03 20.59
CA ASN A 33 -20.71 -0.44 20.08
C ASN A 33 -20.43 0.98 19.58
N GLU A 34 -21.47 1.68 19.12
CA GLU A 34 -21.35 3.07 18.67
C GLU A 34 -20.78 3.99 19.77
N ASP A 35 -21.10 3.72 21.04
CA ASP A 35 -20.60 4.51 22.17
C ASP A 35 -19.09 4.33 22.38
N PHE A 36 -18.55 3.12 22.21
CA PHE A 36 -17.11 2.89 22.25
C PHE A 36 -16.38 3.75 21.21
N TRP A 37 -16.80 3.67 19.94
CA TRP A 37 -16.15 4.39 18.85
C TRP A 37 -16.29 5.92 18.96
N ARG A 38 -17.44 6.40 19.45
CA ARG A 38 -17.68 7.85 19.60
C ARG A 38 -17.05 8.44 20.86
N ASN A 39 -17.14 7.73 21.99
CA ASN A 39 -16.89 8.31 23.31
C ASN A 39 -15.60 7.81 23.96
N VAL A 40 -15.01 6.71 23.48
CA VAL A 40 -13.77 6.14 24.02
C VAL A 40 -12.63 6.26 23.02
N TRP A 41 -12.79 5.75 21.80
CA TRP A 41 -11.70 5.64 20.81
C TRP A 41 -10.96 6.95 20.53
N ASN A 42 -11.72 8.04 20.34
CA ASN A 42 -11.20 9.36 20.01
C ASN A 42 -11.11 10.30 21.23
N ASN A 43 -11.38 9.81 22.43
CA ASN A 43 -11.39 10.62 23.64
C ASN A 43 -9.97 10.78 24.20
N GLU A 44 -9.55 12.01 24.49
CA GLU A 44 -8.25 12.32 25.10
C GLU A 44 -7.99 11.60 26.43
N ASN A 45 -9.06 11.21 27.13
CA ASN A 45 -9.03 10.47 28.38
C ASN A 45 -9.65 9.06 28.25
N GLY A 46 -9.69 8.51 27.03
CA GLY A 46 -10.28 7.19 26.77
C GLY A 46 -9.62 6.04 27.53
N LEU A 47 -8.35 6.20 27.90
CA LEU A 47 -7.57 5.27 28.71
C LEU A 47 -7.19 5.88 30.08
N PRO A 48 -6.95 5.03 31.10
CA PRO A 48 -6.39 5.48 32.37
C PRO A 48 -4.98 6.07 32.19
N ALA A 49 -4.57 6.92 33.12
CA ALA A 49 -3.21 7.47 33.14
C ALA A 49 -2.19 6.44 33.66
N GLY A 50 -0.93 6.61 33.27
CA GLY A 50 0.18 5.78 33.78
C GLY A 50 0.20 4.36 33.21
N LEU A 51 -0.39 4.15 32.04
CA LEU A 51 -0.17 2.94 31.27
C LEU A 51 1.30 2.84 30.84
N PRO A 52 1.81 1.62 30.55
CA PRO A 52 3.12 1.47 29.91
C PRO A 52 3.20 2.40 28.69
N PRO A 53 4.28 3.18 28.52
CA PRO A 53 4.38 4.08 27.38
C PRO A 53 4.58 3.27 26.08
N VAL A 54 4.26 3.86 24.92
CA VAL A 54 4.44 3.16 23.63
C VAL A 54 5.93 2.94 23.35
N THR A 55 6.75 3.96 23.62
CA THR A 55 8.22 3.92 23.68
C THR A 55 8.70 4.61 24.94
N GLU A 56 9.98 4.45 25.32
CA GLU A 56 10.54 5.10 26.53
C GLU A 56 10.39 6.63 26.54
N THR A 57 10.34 7.26 25.36
CA THR A 57 10.21 8.71 25.17
C THR A 57 8.79 9.17 24.89
N SER A 58 7.84 8.25 24.74
CA SER A 58 6.44 8.59 24.47
C SER A 58 5.81 9.34 25.65
N PRO A 59 4.95 10.35 25.40
CA PRO A 59 4.14 10.95 26.46
C PRO A 59 3.10 9.95 27.00
N ASP A 60 2.40 10.31 28.07
CA ASP A 60 1.24 9.55 28.58
C ASP A 60 0.06 9.65 27.60
N LEU A 61 0.08 8.77 26.59
CA LEU A 61 -0.92 8.70 25.53
C LEU A 61 -2.16 7.98 26.04
N ARG A 62 -3.19 8.78 26.35
CA ARG A 62 -4.46 8.33 26.91
C ARG A 62 -5.60 8.24 25.90
N ARG A 63 -5.41 8.77 24.69
CA ARG A 63 -6.33 8.55 23.57
C ARG A 63 -5.92 7.26 22.84
N PRO A 64 -6.80 6.24 22.72
CA PRO A 64 -6.47 4.97 22.07
C PRO A 64 -5.80 5.12 20.70
N VAL A 65 -6.36 5.97 19.82
CA VAL A 65 -5.82 6.13 18.46
C VAL A 65 -4.42 6.76 18.44
N ASP A 66 -4.05 7.62 19.40
CA ASP A 66 -2.71 8.23 19.44
C ASP A 66 -1.63 7.20 19.73
N ARG A 67 -1.96 6.16 20.50
CA ARG A 67 -1.03 5.07 20.78
C ARG A 67 -0.69 4.30 19.51
N LEU A 68 -1.65 4.16 18.59
CA LEU A 68 -1.42 3.49 17.31
C LEU A 68 -0.55 4.33 16.39
N PHE A 69 -0.80 5.64 16.30
CA PHE A 69 0.04 6.53 15.51
C PHE A 69 1.46 6.62 16.06
N GLU A 70 1.64 6.66 17.37
CA GLU A 70 2.96 6.59 18.00
C GLU A 70 3.67 5.26 17.70
N ALA A 71 2.93 4.15 17.65
CA ALA A 71 3.48 2.82 17.33
C ALA A 71 3.90 2.70 15.86
N LEU A 72 3.13 3.29 14.93
CA LEU A 72 3.48 3.34 13.50
C LEU A 72 4.73 4.21 13.25
N GLY A 73 4.84 5.32 13.96
CA GLY A 73 5.99 6.21 13.87
C GLY A 73 5.60 7.66 14.07
N SER A 74 6.42 8.40 14.80
CA SER A 74 6.18 9.81 15.12
C SER A 74 7.49 10.57 15.33
N ASN A 75 7.39 11.87 15.62
CA ASN A 75 8.57 12.66 16.00
C ASN A 75 9.19 12.19 17.33
N SER A 76 8.42 11.54 18.22
CA SER A 76 8.90 10.95 19.48
C SER A 76 9.24 9.46 19.37
N ASN A 77 8.85 8.81 18.27
CA ASN A 77 9.26 7.46 17.90
C ASN A 77 9.64 7.39 16.39
N PRO A 78 10.81 7.91 15.99
CA PRO A 78 11.23 7.91 14.59
C PRO A 78 11.90 6.59 14.16
N THR A 79 11.98 5.61 15.04
CA THR A 79 12.78 4.38 14.87
C THR A 79 12.41 3.58 13.62
N ASN A 80 11.14 3.65 13.21
CA ASN A 80 10.62 2.94 12.06
C ASN A 80 10.68 3.76 10.76
N PHE A 81 11.18 5.01 10.80
CA PHE A 81 11.33 5.82 9.59
C PHE A 81 12.64 5.48 8.88
N LEU A 82 12.51 4.98 7.67
CA LEU A 82 13.62 4.66 6.79
C LEU A 82 13.75 5.72 5.70
N LEU A 83 14.98 5.94 5.24
CA LEU A 83 15.23 6.77 4.08
C LEU A 83 14.78 6.01 2.83
N LEU A 84 14.01 6.68 1.99
CA LEU A 84 13.50 6.16 0.73
C LEU A 84 13.63 7.23 -0.35
N ASP A 85 13.94 6.82 -1.57
CA ASP A 85 13.91 7.71 -2.72
C ASP A 85 12.50 8.28 -2.92
N GLU A 86 12.42 9.57 -3.26
CA GLU A 86 11.15 10.29 -3.35
C GLU A 86 10.18 9.64 -4.34
N ASN A 87 10.68 9.17 -5.49
CA ASN A 87 9.83 8.55 -6.51
C ASN A 87 9.28 7.19 -6.04
N VAL A 88 10.12 6.40 -5.38
CA VAL A 88 9.68 5.11 -4.81
C VAL A 88 8.65 5.33 -3.70
N ASN A 89 8.84 6.37 -2.88
CA ASN A 89 7.89 6.72 -1.83
C ASN A 89 6.54 7.22 -2.39
N GLU A 90 6.55 8.05 -3.44
CA GLU A 90 5.34 8.50 -4.12
C GLU A 90 4.58 7.32 -4.74
N LEU A 91 5.29 6.46 -5.47
CA LEU A 91 4.72 5.26 -6.06
C LEU A 91 4.11 4.33 -5.00
N LYS A 92 4.82 4.10 -3.89
CA LYS A 92 4.32 3.32 -2.77
C LYS A 92 2.99 3.89 -2.25
N GLY A 93 2.89 5.21 -2.10
CA GLY A 93 1.64 5.87 -1.69
C GLY A 93 0.50 5.70 -2.69
N LEU A 94 0.78 5.70 -3.99
CA LEU A 94 -0.23 5.41 -5.03
C LEU A 94 -0.72 3.97 -4.95
N VAL A 95 0.21 3.01 -4.94
CA VAL A 95 -0.08 1.57 -4.96
C VAL A 95 -0.79 1.14 -3.68
N GLU A 96 -0.34 1.60 -2.52
CA GLU A 96 -1.00 1.33 -1.23
C GLU A 96 -2.39 1.97 -1.14
N THR A 97 -2.73 2.93 -1.99
CA THR A 97 -4.09 3.49 -2.08
C THR A 97 -4.88 2.97 -3.28
N PHE A 98 -4.40 1.90 -3.93
CA PHE A 98 -5.00 1.25 -5.09
C PHE A 98 -5.19 2.19 -6.28
N LYS A 99 -4.23 3.11 -6.46
CA LYS A 99 -4.15 3.99 -7.63
C LYS A 99 -3.07 3.47 -8.57
N ALA A 100 -3.38 3.53 -9.86
CA ALA A 100 -2.43 3.16 -10.89
C ALA A 100 -1.19 4.08 -10.83
N PRO A 101 0.03 3.53 -11.02
CA PRO A 101 1.27 4.31 -11.16
C PRO A 101 1.21 5.40 -12.23
N MET A 102 0.40 5.19 -13.27
CA MET A 102 0.24 6.08 -14.41
C MET A 102 -1.22 6.04 -14.88
N ALA A 103 -1.74 7.19 -15.33
CA ALA A 103 -3.05 7.25 -15.94
C ALA A 103 -3.07 6.50 -17.29
N GLN A 104 -4.21 5.90 -17.66
CA GLN A 104 -4.29 5.08 -18.88
C GLN A 104 -4.04 5.91 -20.15
N ASP A 105 -4.62 7.10 -20.23
CA ASP A 105 -4.44 8.03 -21.35
C ASP A 105 -2.97 8.42 -21.51
N GLU A 106 -2.30 8.74 -20.41
CA GLU A 106 -0.86 9.03 -20.42
C GLU A 106 -0.02 7.80 -20.84
N PHE A 107 -0.41 6.61 -20.41
CA PHE A 107 0.26 5.37 -20.82
C PHE A 107 0.09 5.11 -22.31
N ASP A 108 -1.13 5.26 -22.84
CA ASP A 108 -1.46 5.06 -24.25
C ASP A 108 -0.66 6.04 -25.13
N ASP A 109 -0.59 7.32 -24.73
CA ASP A 109 0.21 8.34 -25.42
C ASP A 109 1.71 7.97 -25.48
N ARG A 110 2.26 7.48 -24.35
CA ARG A 110 3.66 7.03 -24.27
C ARG A 110 3.91 5.77 -25.09
N LEU A 111 2.95 4.85 -25.12
CA LEU A 111 3.03 3.63 -25.92
C LEU A 111 2.98 3.93 -27.42
N GLU A 112 2.10 4.84 -27.85
CA GLU A 112 2.04 5.30 -29.24
C GLU A 112 3.35 5.97 -29.64
N ALA A 113 3.90 6.86 -28.81
CA ALA A 113 5.19 7.50 -29.07
C ALA A 113 6.35 6.48 -29.18
N ALA A 114 6.34 5.42 -28.39
CA ALA A 114 7.37 4.38 -28.43
C ALA A 114 7.25 3.43 -29.63
N THR A 115 6.04 3.19 -30.14
CA THR A 115 5.80 2.14 -31.15
C THR A 115 5.49 2.67 -32.56
N ASN A 116 4.81 3.80 -32.67
CA ASN A 116 4.40 4.41 -33.93
C ASN A 116 4.36 5.95 -33.83
N PRO A 117 5.52 6.60 -33.60
CA PRO A 117 5.55 8.04 -33.40
C PRO A 117 5.15 8.80 -34.68
N SER A 118 4.37 9.85 -34.52
CA SER A 118 3.97 10.75 -35.62
C SER A 118 5.16 11.43 -36.34
N SER A 119 6.30 11.54 -35.67
CA SER A 119 7.58 12.02 -36.22
C SER A 119 8.24 11.01 -37.18
N GLY A 120 7.82 9.75 -37.17
CA GLY A 120 8.44 8.63 -37.89
C GLY A 120 9.77 8.15 -37.30
N VAL A 121 10.19 8.68 -36.14
CA VAL A 121 11.43 8.29 -35.45
C VAL A 121 11.11 8.05 -33.98
N THR A 122 11.29 6.80 -33.54
CA THR A 122 11.26 6.44 -32.12
C THR A 122 12.62 6.79 -31.52
N ASN A 123 12.64 7.45 -30.36
CA ASN A 123 13.88 7.63 -29.61
C ASN A 123 13.86 6.78 -28.33
N MET A 124 15.05 6.51 -27.78
CA MET A 124 15.20 5.75 -26.54
C MET A 124 14.52 6.43 -25.32
N GLU A 125 14.32 7.75 -25.37
CA GLU A 125 13.66 8.49 -24.30
C GLU A 125 12.17 8.14 -24.21
N ASP A 126 11.47 7.98 -25.33
CA ASP A 126 10.06 7.57 -25.37
C ASP A 126 9.88 6.13 -24.84
N VAL A 127 10.78 5.22 -25.25
CA VAL A 127 10.83 3.86 -24.68
C VAL A 127 11.08 3.89 -23.17
N THR A 128 12.01 4.73 -22.71
CA THR A 128 12.34 4.85 -21.29
C THR A 128 11.15 5.38 -20.49
N ARG A 129 10.45 6.40 -20.99
CA ARG A 129 9.26 6.97 -20.34
C ARG A 129 8.09 6.00 -20.29
N MET A 130 7.90 5.19 -21.33
CA MET A 130 6.88 4.14 -21.37
C MET A 130 7.18 3.04 -20.33
N LEU A 131 8.44 2.60 -20.21
CA LEU A 131 8.85 1.55 -19.26
C LEU A 131 9.03 2.03 -17.81
N ALA A 132 9.15 3.35 -17.59
CA ALA A 132 9.40 3.94 -16.28
C ALA A 132 8.50 3.41 -15.15
N PRO A 133 7.15 3.43 -15.25
CA PRO A 133 6.30 3.02 -14.13
C PRO A 133 6.44 1.53 -13.78
N LEU A 134 6.75 0.66 -14.76
CA LEU A 134 7.02 -0.77 -14.51
C LEU A 134 8.35 -0.97 -13.77
N ARG A 135 9.38 -0.21 -14.15
CA ARG A 135 10.69 -0.23 -13.49
C ARG A 135 10.63 0.32 -12.07
N GLU A 136 9.86 1.38 -11.87
CA GLU A 136 9.63 1.98 -10.55
C GLU A 136 8.87 1.01 -9.64
N LEU A 137 7.86 0.27 -10.15
CA LEU A 137 7.22 -0.81 -9.40
C LEU A 137 8.21 -1.90 -8.98
N SER A 138 9.05 -2.35 -9.92
CA SER A 138 10.10 -3.33 -9.61
C SER A 138 11.06 -2.81 -8.52
N ALA A 139 11.45 -1.53 -8.59
CA ALA A 139 12.32 -0.90 -7.60
C ALA A 139 11.64 -0.81 -6.23
N MET A 140 10.34 -0.50 -6.18
CA MET A 140 9.55 -0.47 -4.95
C MET A 140 9.54 -1.85 -4.26
N PHE A 141 9.27 -2.93 -5.00
CA PHE A 141 9.27 -4.28 -4.39
C PHE A 141 10.68 -4.76 -4.02
N THR A 142 11.71 -4.35 -4.74
CA THR A 142 13.10 -4.59 -4.33
C THR A 142 13.41 -3.88 -3.01
N TYR A 143 12.96 -2.63 -2.85
CA TYR A 143 13.08 -1.90 -1.58
C TYR A 143 12.31 -2.58 -0.44
N LEU A 144 11.07 -3.03 -0.67
CA LEU A 144 10.27 -3.72 0.34
C LEU A 144 10.87 -5.07 0.79
N GLY A 145 11.72 -5.66 -0.04
CA GLY A 145 12.45 -6.90 0.27
C GLY A 145 13.79 -6.70 0.98
N ASP A 146 14.20 -5.46 1.27
CA ASP A 146 15.43 -5.19 2.03
C ASP A 146 15.25 -5.56 3.52
N ASP A 147 16.25 -6.22 4.11
CA ASP A 147 16.20 -6.74 5.49
C ASP A 147 15.88 -5.65 6.53
N ASP A 148 16.39 -4.43 6.35
CA ASP A 148 16.12 -3.32 7.27
C ASP A 148 14.68 -2.84 7.12
N VAL A 149 14.14 -2.86 5.89
CA VAL A 149 12.75 -2.49 5.58
C VAL A 149 11.78 -3.52 6.13
N ILE A 150 12.04 -4.81 5.90
CA ILE A 150 11.27 -5.92 6.48
C ILE A 150 11.21 -5.78 8.00
N SER A 151 12.37 -5.60 8.63
CA SER A 151 12.47 -5.43 10.09
C SER A 151 11.67 -4.24 10.59
N ALA A 152 11.71 -3.09 9.89
CA ALA A 152 10.94 -1.91 10.29
C ALA A 152 9.42 -2.11 10.13
N ILE A 153 8.98 -2.79 9.08
CA ILE A 153 7.57 -3.14 8.85
C ILE A 153 7.07 -4.08 9.96
N ASP A 154 7.82 -5.14 10.25
CA ASP A 154 7.46 -6.13 11.28
C ASP A 154 7.41 -5.51 12.68
N ASN A 155 8.40 -4.66 13.00
CA ASN A 155 8.43 -3.91 14.25
C ASN A 155 7.22 -2.98 14.39
N SER A 156 6.84 -2.28 13.32
CA SER A 156 5.67 -1.39 13.30
C SER A 156 4.38 -2.16 13.47
N ALA A 157 4.19 -3.26 12.73
CA ALA A 157 3.01 -4.11 12.81
C ALA A 157 2.85 -4.74 14.19
N SER A 158 3.96 -5.23 14.76
CA SER A 158 4.00 -5.80 16.11
C SER A 158 3.71 -4.75 17.18
N ALA A 159 4.27 -3.55 17.05
CA ALA A 159 4.02 -2.46 17.98
C ALA A 159 2.55 -2.06 17.99
N VAL A 160 1.91 -1.94 16.82
CA VAL A 160 0.47 -1.67 16.70
C VAL A 160 -0.34 -2.78 17.37
N TYR A 161 -0.05 -4.04 17.07
CA TYR A 161 -0.74 -5.18 17.67
C TYR A 161 -0.67 -5.16 19.21
N LEU A 162 0.51 -4.90 19.77
CA LEU A 162 0.69 -4.78 21.23
C LEU A 162 -0.11 -3.62 21.84
N GLN A 163 -0.21 -2.48 21.14
CA GLN A 163 -1.05 -1.38 21.61
C GLN A 163 -2.54 -1.73 21.57
N LEU A 164 -3.00 -2.48 20.56
CA LEU A 164 -4.39 -2.95 20.50
C LEU A 164 -4.70 -3.91 21.65
N GLN A 165 -3.80 -4.85 21.95
CA GLN A 165 -3.96 -5.75 23.11
C GLN A 165 -3.98 -5.00 24.44
N LEU A 166 -3.15 -3.96 24.57
CA LEU A 166 -3.18 -3.10 25.76
C LEU A 166 -4.54 -2.39 25.88
N ILE A 167 -5.09 -1.86 24.78
CA ILE A 167 -6.40 -1.20 24.78
C ILE A 167 -7.49 -2.20 25.20
N GLU A 168 -7.48 -3.42 24.66
CA GLU A 168 -8.39 -4.52 25.02
C GLU A 168 -8.35 -4.89 26.49
N LEU A 169 -7.16 -4.88 27.10
CA LEU A 169 -6.99 -5.19 28.52
C LEU A 169 -7.70 -4.18 29.43
N TRP A 170 -7.80 -2.91 29.01
CA TRP A 170 -8.30 -1.82 29.84
C TRP A 170 -9.72 -1.37 29.50
N ILE A 171 -10.20 -1.66 28.30
CA ILE A 171 -11.54 -1.31 27.84
C ILE A 171 -12.25 -2.59 27.42
N GLN A 172 -13.22 -3.03 28.21
CA GLN A 172 -13.98 -4.26 27.94
C GLN A 172 -14.67 -4.23 26.56
N ASP A 173 -15.21 -3.08 26.16
CA ASP A 173 -15.87 -2.92 24.85
C ASP A 173 -14.88 -2.89 23.67
N ALA A 174 -13.57 -2.93 23.92
CA ALA A 174 -12.55 -2.93 22.87
C ALA A 174 -12.14 -4.35 22.44
N GLU A 175 -12.71 -5.40 23.03
CA GLU A 175 -12.39 -6.79 22.70
C GLU A 175 -12.52 -7.05 21.19
N GLY A 176 -11.45 -7.58 20.58
CA GLY A 176 -11.40 -7.96 19.17
C GLY A 176 -10.59 -7.02 18.29
N LEU A 177 -10.18 -5.84 18.76
CA LEU A 177 -9.27 -4.93 18.04
C LEU A 177 -8.03 -5.63 17.49
N SER A 178 -7.33 -6.41 18.33
CA SER A 178 -6.10 -7.09 17.95
C SER A 178 -6.36 -8.21 16.93
N ALA A 179 -7.49 -8.92 17.07
CA ALA A 179 -7.94 -9.92 16.11
C ALA A 179 -8.30 -9.32 14.75
N HIS A 180 -9.02 -8.19 14.72
CA HIS A 180 -9.28 -7.45 13.47
C HIS A 180 -8.00 -6.99 12.80
N TRP A 181 -6.99 -6.54 13.56
CA TRP A 181 -5.69 -6.19 12.99
C TRP A 181 -4.99 -7.38 12.36
N SER A 182 -4.99 -8.53 13.04
CA SER A 182 -4.40 -9.77 12.52
C SER A 182 -5.11 -10.29 11.26
N GLU A 183 -6.42 -10.06 11.11
CA GLU A 183 -7.13 -10.37 9.87
C GLU A 183 -6.88 -9.32 8.78
N PHE A 184 -6.93 -8.04 9.13
CA PHE A 184 -6.85 -6.93 8.19
C PHE A 184 -5.45 -6.76 7.58
N TYR A 185 -4.41 -6.73 8.41
CA TYR A 185 -3.07 -6.31 7.99
C TYR A 185 -2.46 -7.17 6.88
N PRO A 186 -2.33 -8.51 7.03
CA PRO A 186 -1.79 -9.35 5.97
C PRO A 186 -2.67 -9.33 4.71
N GLU A 187 -4.00 -9.35 4.87
CA GLU A 187 -4.93 -9.36 3.74
C GLU A 187 -4.91 -8.05 2.96
N TYR A 188 -4.81 -6.91 3.64
CA TYR A 188 -4.68 -5.60 3.00
C TYR A 188 -3.45 -5.56 2.09
N PHE A 189 -2.29 -5.96 2.59
CA PHE A 189 -1.06 -5.93 1.81
C PHE A 189 -1.03 -7.00 0.71
N ARG A 190 -1.68 -8.15 0.92
CA ARG A 190 -1.96 -9.13 -0.15
C ARG A 190 -2.73 -8.50 -1.30
N LEU A 191 -3.77 -7.72 -1.01
CA LEU A 191 -4.56 -7.01 -2.03
C LEU A 191 -3.73 -5.93 -2.73
N VAL A 192 -2.87 -5.20 -2.00
CA VAL A 192 -1.97 -4.19 -2.58
C VAL A 192 -1.01 -4.84 -3.58
N SER A 193 -0.38 -5.97 -3.23
CA SER A 193 0.52 -6.71 -4.13
C SER A 193 -0.21 -7.33 -5.30
N GLU A 194 -1.41 -7.88 -5.09
CA GLU A 194 -2.24 -8.39 -6.18
C GLU A 194 -2.61 -7.27 -7.17
N PHE A 195 -2.96 -6.09 -6.67
CA PHE A 195 -3.23 -4.92 -7.49
C PHE A 195 -2.01 -4.53 -8.34
N ALA A 196 -0.83 -4.41 -7.73
CA ALA A 196 0.40 -4.04 -8.43
C ALA A 196 0.81 -5.07 -9.50
N ARG A 197 0.75 -6.37 -9.17
CA ARG A 197 1.07 -7.46 -10.10
C ARG A 197 0.09 -7.53 -11.26
N THR A 198 -1.20 -7.32 -11.00
CA THR A 198 -2.24 -7.30 -12.05
C THR A 198 -2.02 -6.13 -12.98
N TRP A 199 -1.87 -4.92 -12.44
CA TRP A 199 -1.63 -3.72 -13.25
C TRP A 199 -0.38 -3.87 -14.14
N ALA A 200 0.71 -4.41 -13.59
CA ALA A 200 1.93 -4.59 -14.37
C ALA A 200 1.80 -5.64 -15.48
N ARG A 201 1.11 -6.76 -15.23
CA ARG A 201 0.82 -7.77 -16.26
C ARG A 201 0.00 -7.18 -17.40
N ASP A 202 -1.06 -6.45 -17.07
CA ASP A 202 -1.93 -5.81 -18.07
C ASP A 202 -1.13 -4.83 -18.96
N ARG A 203 -0.26 -4.01 -18.35
CA ARG A 203 0.61 -3.09 -19.10
C ARG A 203 1.65 -3.82 -19.95
N ILE A 204 2.26 -4.90 -19.45
CA ILE A 204 3.20 -5.71 -20.22
C ILE A 204 2.50 -6.33 -21.44
N GLU A 205 1.29 -6.88 -21.26
CA GLU A 205 0.49 -7.44 -22.35
C GLU A 205 0.14 -6.40 -23.42
N GLU A 206 -0.27 -5.19 -23.01
CA GLU A 206 -0.53 -4.07 -23.92
C GLU A 206 0.71 -3.68 -24.72
N ILE A 207 1.87 -3.58 -24.08
CA ILE A 207 3.14 -3.27 -24.77
C ILE A 207 3.48 -4.39 -25.75
N ARG A 208 3.41 -5.66 -25.34
CA ARG A 208 3.69 -6.80 -26.22
C ARG A 208 2.79 -6.76 -27.47
N THR A 209 1.49 -6.56 -27.27
CA THR A 209 0.50 -6.46 -28.35
C THR A 209 0.84 -5.33 -29.33
N ALA A 210 1.23 -4.17 -28.82
CA ALA A 210 1.63 -3.04 -29.67
C ALA A 210 2.90 -3.34 -30.47
N TYR A 211 3.94 -3.92 -29.87
CA TYR A 211 5.19 -4.28 -30.56
C TYR A 211 5.04 -5.49 -31.51
N GLU A 212 3.97 -6.28 -31.38
CA GLU A 212 3.56 -7.27 -32.38
C GLU A 212 2.89 -6.60 -33.59
N ALA A 213 2.06 -5.58 -33.37
CA ALA A 213 1.41 -4.80 -34.43
C ALA A 213 2.40 -3.93 -35.22
N TYR A 214 3.49 -3.49 -34.58
CA TYR A 214 4.56 -2.67 -35.18
C TYR A 214 5.91 -3.42 -35.19
N PRO A 215 6.09 -4.47 -36.03
CA PRO A 215 7.27 -5.33 -35.99
C PRO A 215 8.58 -4.63 -36.41
N TYR A 216 8.49 -3.44 -36.98
CA TYR A 216 9.63 -2.61 -37.39
C TYR A 216 9.91 -1.45 -36.42
N ALA A 217 9.23 -1.40 -35.26
CA ALA A 217 9.50 -0.40 -34.24
C ALA A 217 10.97 -0.48 -33.81
N GLU A 218 11.62 0.68 -33.67
CA GLU A 218 12.99 0.76 -33.15
C GLU A 218 13.02 0.24 -31.70
N TYR A 219 14.12 -0.40 -31.30
CA TYR A 219 14.32 -0.98 -29.96
C TYR A 219 13.38 -2.13 -29.57
N ARG A 220 12.66 -2.73 -30.53
CA ARG A 220 11.72 -3.83 -30.25
C ARG A 220 12.36 -4.98 -29.47
N GLU A 221 13.57 -5.40 -29.84
CA GLU A 221 14.22 -6.54 -29.18
C GLU A 221 14.57 -6.20 -27.73
N GLU A 222 15.11 -5.01 -27.48
CA GLU A 222 15.46 -4.49 -26.16
C GLU A 222 14.23 -4.33 -25.27
N VAL A 223 13.12 -3.83 -25.82
CA VAL A 223 11.86 -3.70 -25.09
C VAL A 223 11.31 -5.06 -24.71
N LEU A 224 11.23 -6.01 -25.66
CA LEU A 224 10.71 -7.35 -25.37
C LEU A 224 11.59 -8.10 -24.37
N ALA A 225 12.91 -7.88 -24.39
CA ALA A 225 13.82 -8.42 -23.38
C ALA A 225 13.56 -7.81 -22.00
N ALA A 226 13.42 -6.48 -21.92
CA ALA A 226 13.11 -5.79 -20.66
C ALA A 226 11.75 -6.20 -20.08
N LEU A 227 10.74 -6.42 -20.93
CA LEU A 227 9.43 -6.90 -20.50
C LEU A 227 9.52 -8.30 -19.90
N THR A 228 10.31 -9.19 -20.49
CA THR A 228 10.53 -10.53 -19.91
C THR A 228 11.21 -10.46 -18.55
N GLU A 229 12.24 -9.62 -18.40
CA GLU A 229 12.91 -9.43 -17.10
C GLU A 229 11.94 -8.91 -16.03
N LEU A 230 11.11 -7.92 -16.39
CA LEU A 230 10.08 -7.39 -15.49
C LEU A 230 9.04 -8.46 -15.12
N GLU A 231 8.55 -9.19 -16.12
CA GLU A 231 7.53 -10.24 -15.96
C GLU A 231 8.00 -11.40 -15.07
N ASP A 232 9.28 -11.80 -15.21
CA ASP A 232 9.91 -12.83 -14.38
C ASP A 232 9.97 -12.42 -12.90
N GLY A 233 10.05 -11.12 -12.60
CA GLY A 233 10.08 -10.58 -11.23
C GLY A 233 8.69 -10.42 -10.59
N ILE A 234 7.62 -10.30 -11.38
CA ILE A 234 6.24 -10.08 -10.88
C ILE A 234 5.79 -11.09 -9.81
N PRO A 235 6.08 -12.40 -9.90
CA PRO A 235 5.69 -13.35 -8.86
C PRO A 235 6.21 -12.99 -7.46
N ASP A 236 7.39 -12.37 -7.37
CA ASP A 236 8.07 -11.99 -6.13
C ASP A 236 7.69 -10.57 -5.63
N TRP A 237 6.84 -9.86 -6.37
CA TRP A 237 6.31 -8.55 -5.95
C TRP A 237 5.22 -8.75 -4.89
N LYS A 238 5.68 -8.96 -3.66
CA LYS A 238 4.85 -9.18 -2.47
C LYS A 238 5.35 -8.36 -1.29
N TYR A 239 4.44 -7.98 -0.41
CA TYR A 239 4.80 -7.44 0.89
C TYR A 239 5.28 -8.57 1.79
N PRO A 240 6.24 -8.30 2.70
CA PRO A 240 6.71 -9.30 3.66
C PRO A 240 5.59 -9.85 4.55
N SER A 241 4.57 -9.02 4.83
CA SER A 241 3.43 -9.37 5.67
C SER A 241 2.43 -10.34 5.04
N GLU A 242 2.65 -10.77 3.79
CA GLU A 242 1.81 -11.78 3.12
C GLU A 242 2.17 -13.23 3.48
N ASP A 243 3.38 -13.47 3.97
CA ASP A 243 3.90 -14.80 4.32
C ASP A 243 3.58 -15.20 5.77
#